data_AF-A0ABD1GXW7-F1
#
_entry.id   AF-A0ABD1GXW7-F1
#
_cell.length_a   1.000
_cell.length_b   1.000
_cell.length_c   1.000
_cell.angle_alpha   90.00
_cell.angle_beta   90.00
_cell.angle_gamma   90.00
#
_symmetry.space_group_name_H-M   'P 1'
#
loop_
_entity.id
_entity.type
_entity.pdbx_description
1 polymer ?
#
loop_
_entity_poly.entity_id
_entity_poly.type
_entity_poly.pdbx_seq_one_letter_code
_entity_poly.pdbx_strand_id
1 'polypeptide(L)'
;MEIEVVKCECCGLKEECTEEYINEVKAKFEGKWLCGLCSEAVRDEVKKQSAMDEALKAHISFRRKYKSNPAVLVADGMRQMLRRRSA
;
A
#
# COMPACT_ATOMS: atom_id res chain seq x y z
N MET A 1 -7.36 -4.84 28.11
CA MET A 1 -7.10 -4.91 26.66
C MET A 1 -5.85 -4.11 26.40
N GLU A 2 -4.78 -4.77 25.98
CA GLU A 2 -3.49 -4.11 25.71
C GLU A 2 -3.55 -3.40 24.35
N ILE A 3 -3.12 -2.14 24.32
CA ILE A 3 -3.15 -1.29 23.13
C ILE A 3 -1.72 -1.01 22.71
N GLU A 4 -1.45 -1.18 21.42
CA GLU A 4 -0.15 -0.94 20.80
C GLU A 4 -0.25 0.09 19.67
N VAL A 5 0.80 0.88 19.50
CA VAL A 5 0.98 1.75 18.34
C VAL A 5 1.66 0.95 17.23
N VAL A 6 0.88 0.56 16.22
CA VAL A 6 1.35 -0.27 15.11
C VAL A 6 1.36 0.52 13.81
N LYS A 7 2.36 0.24 12.96
CA LYS A 7 2.55 0.93 11.68
C LYS A 7 2.07 0.05 10.52
N CYS A 8 1.13 0.56 9.72
CA CYS A 8 0.65 -0.11 8.51
C CYS A 8 1.81 -0.40 7.54
N GLU A 9 1.92 -1.65 7.09
CA GLU A 9 2.98 -2.08 6.19
C GLU A 9 2.79 -1.57 4.76
N CYS A 10 1.53 -1.30 4.36
CA CYS A 10 1.23 -0.68 3.08
C CYS A 10 1.54 0.82 3.09
N CYS A 11 0.94 1.58 4.02
CA CYS A 11 0.93 3.04 3.96
C CYS A 11 1.86 3.74 4.98
N GLY A 12 2.30 3.04 6.02
CA GLY A 12 3.12 3.62 7.08
C GLY A 12 2.35 4.52 8.05
N LEU A 13 1.03 4.62 7.92
CA LEU A 13 0.15 5.23 8.93
C LEU A 13 0.30 4.45 10.24
N LYS A 14 0.32 5.17 11.36
CA LYS A 14 0.32 4.56 12.69
C LYS A 14 -1.08 4.63 13.28
N GLU A 15 -1.51 3.53 13.88
CA GLU A 15 -2.81 3.43 14.57
C GLU A 15 -2.59 2.82 15.95
N GLU A 16 -3.40 3.24 16.92
CA GLU A 16 -3.50 2.61 18.23
C GLU A 16 -4.53 1.50 18.14
N CYS A 17 -4.10 0.26 18.32
CA CYS A 17 -4.95 -0.91 18.12
C CYS A 17 -4.72 -1.93 19.24
N THR A 18 -5.76 -2.72 19.49
CA THR A 18 -5.69 -3.81 20.46
C THR A 18 -4.91 -4.97 19.87
N GLU A 19 -4.17 -5.72 20.68
CA GLU A 19 -3.38 -6.87 20.19
C GLU A 19 -4.26 -7.90 19.46
N GLU A 20 -5.47 -8.13 19.98
CA GLU A 20 -6.49 -9.00 19.38
C GLU A 20 -6.86 -8.55 17.95
N TYR A 21 -7.12 -7.25 17.75
CA TYR A 21 -7.44 -6.71 16.43
C TYR A 21 -6.25 -6.78 15.48
N ILE A 22 -5.03 -6.54 15.99
CA ILE A 22 -3.79 -6.68 15.22
C ILE A 22 -3.64 -8.10 14.67
N ASN A 23 -3.84 -9.09 15.53
CA ASN A 23 -3.73 -10.51 15.16
C ASN A 23 -4.83 -10.92 14.16
N GLU A 24 -6.06 -10.44 14.34
CA GLU A 24 -7.16 -10.69 13.39
C GLU A 24 -6.86 -10.15 11.99
N VAL A 25 -6.37 -8.91 11.89
CA VAL A 25 -6.01 -8.29 10.60
C VAL A 25 -4.85 -9.04 9.97
N LYS A 26 -3.79 -9.35 10.72
CA LYS A 26 -2.66 -10.14 10.20
C LYS A 26 -3.10 -11.49 9.65
N ALA A 27 -4.02 -12.19 10.31
CA ALA A 27 -4.56 -13.45 9.82
C ALA A 27 -5.28 -13.33 8.47
N LYS A 28 -5.91 -12.17 8.18
CA LYS A 28 -6.63 -11.90 6.93
C LYS A 28 -5.71 -11.47 5.77
N PHE A 29 -4.56 -10.88 6.06
CA PHE A 29 -3.69 -10.23 5.05
C PHE A 29 -2.26 -10.81 5.04
N GLU A 30 -2.15 -12.13 5.03
CA GLU A 30 -0.85 -12.84 4.88
C GLU A 30 0.18 -12.51 5.97
N GLY A 31 -0.28 -12.35 7.20
CA GLY A 31 0.56 -11.96 8.33
C GLY A 31 0.94 -10.48 8.35
N LYS A 32 0.48 -9.67 7.39
CA LYS A 32 0.78 -8.25 7.32
C LYS A 32 -0.27 -7.42 8.06
N TRP A 33 0.20 -6.46 8.84
CA TRP A 33 -0.69 -5.48 9.46
C TRP A 33 -1.03 -4.36 8.47
N LEU A 34 -2.33 -4.12 8.28
CA LEU A 34 -2.88 -3.07 7.44
C LEU A 34 -3.74 -2.12 8.27
N CYS A 35 -3.63 -0.82 8.03
CA CYS A 35 -4.56 0.12 8.61
C CYS A 35 -5.99 -0.08 8.07
N GLY A 36 -6.98 0.50 8.73
CA GLY A 36 -8.39 0.36 8.33
C GLY A 36 -8.63 0.69 6.84
N LEU A 37 -8.04 1.80 6.36
CA LEU A 37 -8.19 2.24 4.97
C LEU A 37 -7.52 1.30 3.95
N CYS A 38 -6.31 0.81 4.24
CA CYS A 38 -5.64 -0.16 3.37
C CYS A 38 -6.38 -1.50 3.37
N SER A 39 -6.94 -1.91 4.51
CA SER A 39 -7.72 -3.13 4.64
C SER A 39 -9.00 -3.10 3.78
N GLU A 40 -9.70 -1.96 3.73
CA GLU A 40 -10.84 -1.79 2.82
C GLU A 40 -10.41 -1.78 1.35
N ALA A 41 -9.36 -1.03 1.03
CA ALA A 41 -8.87 -0.93 -0.36
C ALA A 41 -8.39 -2.29 -0.91
N VAL A 42 -7.72 -3.12 -0.10
CA VAL A 42 -7.32 -4.47 -0.51
C VAL A 42 -8.56 -5.36 -0.68
N ARG A 43 -9.55 -5.30 0.21
CA ARG A 43 -10.81 -6.05 0.05
C ARG A 43 -11.55 -5.71 -1.23
N ASP A 44 -11.55 -4.45 -1.65
CA ASP A 44 -12.11 -4.05 -2.94
C ASP A 44 -11.30 -4.56 -4.13
N GLU A 45 -9.99 -4.70 -4.00
CA GLU A 45 -9.15 -5.27 -5.05
C GLU A 45 -9.29 -6.80 -5.17
N VAL A 46 -9.54 -7.51 -4.05
CA VAL A 46 -9.87 -8.95 -4.06
C VAL A 46 -11.10 -9.23 -4.91
N LYS A 47 -12.11 -8.35 -4.87
CA LYS A 47 -13.30 -8.46 -5.73
C LYS A 47 -12.96 -8.42 -7.23
N LYS A 48 -11.79 -7.90 -7.61
CA LYS A 48 -11.31 -7.80 -9.00
C LYS A 48 -10.29 -8.88 -9.38
N GLN A 49 -9.42 -9.29 -8.45
CA GLN A 49 -8.25 -10.14 -8.72
C GLN A 49 -8.36 -11.57 -8.17
N SER A 50 -9.47 -11.93 -7.52
CA SER A 50 -9.78 -13.25 -6.94
C SER A 50 -8.87 -13.75 -5.79
N ALA A 51 -7.56 -13.45 -5.80
CA ALA A 51 -6.60 -13.87 -4.78
C ALA A 51 -6.16 -12.71 -3.85
N MET A 52 -6.05 -12.98 -2.54
CA MET A 52 -5.65 -11.99 -1.53
C MET A 52 -4.22 -11.47 -1.74
N ASP A 53 -3.28 -12.37 -2.04
CA ASP A 53 -1.87 -12.01 -2.32
C ASP A 53 -1.77 -11.01 -3.49
N GLU A 54 -2.47 -11.31 -4.58
CA GLU A 54 -2.47 -10.49 -5.78
C GLU A 54 -3.08 -9.12 -5.50
N ALA A 55 -4.24 -9.09 -4.84
CA ALA A 55 -4.91 -7.86 -4.43
C ALA A 55 -4.01 -6.98 -3.54
N LEU A 56 -3.31 -7.60 -2.59
CA LEU A 56 -2.38 -6.92 -1.70
C LEU A 56 -1.18 -6.35 -2.45
N LYS A 57 -0.57 -7.13 -3.35
CA LYS A 57 0.52 -6.69 -4.24
C LYS A 57 0.09 -5.56 -5.16
N ALA A 58 -1.12 -5.63 -5.72
CA ALA A 58 -1.68 -4.60 -6.56
C ALA A 58 -1.90 -3.29 -5.79
N HIS A 59 -2.48 -3.36 -4.59
CA HIS A 59 -2.67 -2.19 -3.72
C HIS A 59 -1.34 -1.54 -3.34
N ILE A 60 -0.35 -2.33 -2.89
CA ILE A 60 1.00 -1.82 -2.55
C ILE A 60 1.65 -1.15 -3.77
N SER A 61 1.54 -1.76 -4.95
CA SER A 61 2.10 -1.23 -6.18
C SER A 61 1.44 0.09 -6.60
N PHE A 62 0.11 0.16 -6.53
CA PHE A 62 -0.65 1.40 -6.76
C PHE A 62 -0.19 2.50 -5.80
N ARG A 63 -0.17 2.22 -4.50
CA ARG A 63 0.21 3.19 -3.48
C ARG A 63 1.66 3.69 -3.64
N ARG A 64 2.59 2.82 -4.06
CA ARG A 64 3.97 3.20 -4.36
C ARG A 64 4.07 4.19 -5.54
N LYS A 65 3.28 4.01 -6.61
CA LYS A 65 3.28 4.93 -7.77
C LYS A 65 2.95 6.37 -7.36
N TYR A 66 1.97 6.55 -6.48
CA TYR A 66 1.49 7.87 -6.04
C TYR A 66 2.14 8.39 -4.75
N LYS A 67 3.05 7.63 -4.13
CA LYS A 67 3.90 8.13 -3.05
C LYS A 67 4.99 9.09 -3.56
N SER A 68 5.33 8.97 -4.84
CA SER A 68 6.25 9.87 -5.53
C SER A 68 5.71 11.30 -5.50
N ASN A 69 6.53 12.27 -5.09
CA ASN A 69 6.20 13.68 -5.29
C ASN A 69 5.88 13.87 -6.80
N PRO A 70 4.74 14.49 -7.17
CA PRO A 70 4.39 14.74 -8.58
C PRO A 70 5.53 15.37 -9.39
N ALA A 71 6.37 16.19 -8.76
CA ALA A 71 7.57 16.78 -9.37
C ALA A 71 8.58 15.72 -9.86
N VAL A 72 8.69 14.57 -9.19
CA VAL A 72 9.56 13.46 -9.62
C VAL A 72 9.04 12.84 -10.91
N LEU A 73 7.72 12.65 -11.03
CA LEU A 73 7.11 12.13 -12.26
C LEU A 73 7.30 13.11 -13.43
N VAL A 74 7.17 14.41 -13.18
CA VAL A 74 7.46 15.46 -14.16
C VAL A 74 8.93 15.42 -14.59
N ALA A 75 9.86 15.35 -13.64
CA ALA A 75 11.30 15.30 -13.91
C ALA A 75 11.69 14.06 -14.72
N ASP A 76 11.12 12.89 -14.41
CA ASP A 76 11.33 11.65 -15.18
C ASP A 76 10.78 11.77 -16.61
N GLY A 77 9.61 12.40 -16.78
CA GLY A 77 9.06 12.72 -18.10
C GLY A 77 10.00 13.62 -18.91
N MET A 78 10.50 14.70 -18.30
CA MET A 78 11.48 15.59 -18.93
C MET A 78 12.76 14.86 -19.32
N ARG A 79 13.29 14.01 -18.44
CA ARG A 79 14.48 13.18 -18.71
C ARG A 79 14.28 12.25 -19.90
N GLN A 80 13.11 11.61 -20.02
CA GLN A 80 12.81 10.73 -21.16
C GLN A 80 12.71 11.52 -22.48
N MET A 81 12.09 12.70 -22.47
CA MET A 81 11.99 13.57 -23.65
C MET A 81 13.37 14.03 -24.13
N LEU A 82 14.25 14.44 -23.22
CA LEU A 82 15.62 14.85 -23.55
C LEU A 82 16.44 13.68 -24.12
N ARG A 83 16.34 12.48 -23.52
CA ARG A 83 17.02 11.27 -24.01
C ARG A 83 16.59 10.87 -25.42
N ARG A 84 15.32 11.05 -25.78
CA ARG A 84 14.81 10.75 -27.13
C ARG A 84 15.28 11.74 -28.19
N ARG A 85 15.66 12.97 -27.81
CA ARG A 85 16.16 14.00 -28.73
C ARG A 85 17.67 13.92 -28.97
N SER A 86 18.39 13.10 -28.22
CA SER A 86 19.83 12.88 -28.39
C SER A 86 20.17 11.71 -29.33
N ALA A 87 19.18 11.15 -30.02
CA ALA A 87 19.32 10.11 -31.04
C ALA A 87 18.99 10.66 -32.43
#